data_AF-A0A7J9IZX6-F1
#
_entry.id   AF-A0A7J9IZX6-F1
#
_cell.length_a   1.000
_cell.length_b   1.000
_cell.length_c   1.000
_cell.angle_alpha   90.00
_cell.angle_beta   90.00
_cell.angle_gamma   90.00
#
_symmetry.space_group_name_H-M   'P 1'
#
loop_
_entity.id
_entity.type
_entity.pdbx_description
1 polymer ?
#
loop_
_entity_poly.entity_id
_entity_poly.type
_entity_poly.pdbx_seq_one_letter_code
_entity_poly.pdbx_strand_id
1 'polypeptide(L)'
;MFVAKSTMEMCGLCGKDRESEVKAFDDLKADVKGIVDSGVTKILRIFIDQSLILEKNNIDCSNNQLSVPIINLQGISGDLALRAEVINQVQNVCADWGFFQVVHHGIPIYTRDATRKVLYLSNYDLYKSKAANWRDSLGCIMSPNDPAHPAELPQVCSDIVMDYSKQVLTLGFTLFELLSQALGLNASCLNDLGCADLLLLMGHYYPPCPQPKLIMGTTNYKDSNIITILLQDQIGGL
;
A
#
# COMPACT_ATOMS: atom_id res chain seq x y z
N MET A 1 -17.56 -3.16 -14.96
CA MET A 1 -18.23 -1.83 -14.87
C MET A 1 -18.19 -1.35 -13.42
N PHE A 2 -17.03 -0.87 -12.95
CA PHE A 2 -16.92 -0.18 -11.65
C PHE A 2 -16.22 1.17 -11.76
N VAL A 3 -15.45 1.43 -12.82
CA VAL A 3 -14.70 2.69 -13.02
C VAL A 3 -15.60 3.89 -13.32
N ALA A 4 -16.79 3.70 -13.92
CA ALA A 4 -17.69 4.81 -14.25
C ALA A 4 -18.60 5.26 -13.10
N LYS A 5 -18.67 4.52 -11.98
CA LYS A 5 -19.50 4.89 -10.82
C LYS A 5 -18.72 5.73 -9.80
N SER A 6 -17.41 5.48 -9.68
CA SER A 6 -16.53 6.13 -8.70
C SER A 6 -16.41 7.65 -8.90
N THR A 7 -16.30 8.13 -10.14
CA THR A 7 -16.12 9.56 -10.43
C THR A 7 -17.37 10.39 -10.11
N MET A 8 -18.58 9.83 -10.35
CA MET A 8 -19.84 10.51 -9.98
C MET A 8 -20.11 10.48 -8.47
N GLU A 9 -19.77 9.39 -7.77
CA GLU A 9 -19.95 9.30 -6.32
C GLU A 9 -18.97 10.20 -5.55
N MET A 10 -17.72 10.33 -6.00
CA MET A 10 -16.71 11.22 -5.42
C MET A 10 -17.06 12.71 -5.55
N CYS A 11 -17.66 13.13 -6.68
CA CYS A 11 -18.19 14.49 -6.85
C CYS A 11 -19.34 14.79 -5.87
N GLY A 12 -20.13 13.76 -5.50
CA GLY A 12 -21.22 13.86 -4.52
C GLY A 12 -20.80 13.90 -3.05
N LEU A 13 -19.50 13.86 -2.76
CA LEU A 13 -18.94 14.01 -1.42
C LEU A 13 -18.61 15.47 -1.06
N CYS A 14 -18.54 16.35 -2.06
CA CYS A 14 -18.23 17.76 -1.86
C CYS A 14 -19.29 18.44 -0.97
N GLY A 15 -18.97 18.71 0.29
CA GLY A 15 -19.82 19.41 1.25
C GLY A 15 -20.48 18.54 2.32
N LYS A 16 -20.20 17.23 2.38
CA LYS A 16 -20.65 16.35 3.46
C LYS A 16 -19.76 16.49 4.70
N ASP A 17 -20.25 16.02 5.85
CA ASP A 17 -19.44 15.91 7.07
C ASP A 17 -18.37 14.81 6.90
N ARG A 18 -17.29 14.90 7.68
CA ARG A 18 -16.13 14.00 7.55
C ARG A 18 -16.50 12.53 7.72
N GLU A 19 -17.43 12.21 8.61
CA GLU A 19 -17.81 10.82 8.91
C GLU A 19 -18.47 10.17 7.69
N SER A 20 -19.36 10.92 7.02
CA SER A 20 -19.97 10.52 5.76
C SER A 20 -18.95 10.30 4.63
N GLU A 21 -17.94 11.17 4.50
CA GLU A 21 -16.88 11.01 3.50
C GLU A 21 -15.99 9.79 3.78
N VAL A 22 -15.61 9.58 5.05
CA VAL A 22 -14.81 8.43 5.49
C VAL A 22 -15.55 7.13 5.21
N LYS A 23 -16.84 7.06 5.57
CA LYS A 23 -17.66 5.88 5.33
C LYS A 23 -17.81 5.59 3.85
N ALA A 24 -18.06 6.60 3.02
CA ALA A 24 -18.17 6.42 1.58
C ALA A 24 -16.87 5.91 0.95
N PHE A 25 -15.72 6.43 1.38
CA PHE A 25 -14.41 5.94 0.93
C PHE A 25 -14.19 4.47 1.33
N ASP A 26 -14.49 4.11 2.59
CA ASP A 26 -14.34 2.72 3.05
C ASP A 26 -15.33 1.75 2.39
N ASP A 27 -16.57 2.19 2.10
CA ASP A 27 -17.60 1.42 1.41
C ASP A 27 -17.22 1.16 -0.06
N LEU A 28 -16.52 2.11 -0.69
CA LEU A 28 -16.03 1.96 -2.06
C LEU A 28 -14.99 0.83 -2.16
N LYS A 29 -14.36 0.46 -1.04
CA LYS A 29 -13.22 -0.47 -0.98
C LYS A 29 -12.13 -0.10 -2.00
N ALA A 30 -12.06 1.19 -2.32
CA ALA A 30 -11.05 1.75 -3.19
C ALA A 30 -9.78 2.04 -2.40
N ASP A 31 -8.68 1.96 -3.12
CA ASP A 31 -7.37 2.35 -2.65
C ASP A 31 -7.01 3.75 -3.22
N VAL A 32 -5.95 4.37 -2.69
CA VAL A 32 -5.54 5.72 -3.12
C VAL A 32 -5.11 5.71 -4.58
N LYS A 33 -4.49 4.61 -5.04
CA LYS A 33 -4.17 4.41 -6.44
C LYS A 33 -5.43 4.46 -7.31
N GLY A 34 -6.51 3.77 -6.95
CA GLY A 34 -7.77 3.79 -7.68
C GLY A 34 -8.41 5.18 -7.73
N ILE A 35 -8.22 5.99 -6.68
CA ILE A 35 -8.59 7.42 -6.70
C ILE A 35 -7.79 8.16 -7.78
N VAL A 36 -6.47 7.99 -7.83
CA VAL A 36 -5.61 8.64 -8.84
C VAL A 36 -5.98 8.19 -10.24
N ASP A 37 -6.17 6.90 -10.46
CA ASP A 37 -6.54 6.33 -11.76
C ASP A 37 -7.89 6.85 -12.27
N SER A 38 -8.79 7.30 -11.37
CA SER A 38 -10.07 7.92 -11.75
C SER A 38 -9.92 9.35 -12.29
N GLY A 39 -8.71 9.90 -12.30
CA GLY A 39 -8.40 11.21 -12.88
C GLY A 39 -8.78 12.39 -11.99
N VAL A 40 -8.80 12.20 -10.65
CA VAL A 40 -9.11 13.30 -9.73
C VAL A 40 -8.10 14.43 -9.84
N THR A 41 -8.61 15.66 -9.93
CA THR A 41 -7.79 16.88 -9.89
C THR A 41 -7.83 17.56 -8.51
N LYS A 42 -8.81 17.17 -7.67
CA LYS A 42 -8.93 17.60 -6.28
C LYS A 42 -9.04 16.38 -5.38
N ILE A 43 -8.31 16.41 -4.26
CA ILE A 43 -8.34 15.35 -3.27
C ILE A 43 -9.54 15.50 -2.32
N LEU A 44 -10.02 14.39 -1.77
CA LEU A 44 -11.05 14.41 -0.73
C LEU A 44 -10.52 15.05 0.55
N ARG A 45 -11.42 15.69 1.31
CA ARG A 45 -11.05 16.35 2.58
C ARG A 45 -10.52 15.37 3.60
N ILE A 46 -10.89 14.09 3.49
CA ILE A 46 -10.40 13.06 4.39
C ILE A 46 -8.87 12.92 4.37
N PHE A 47 -8.21 13.24 3.25
CA PHE A 47 -6.75 13.19 3.10
C PHE A 47 -6.04 14.51 3.42
N ILE A 48 -6.82 15.59 3.64
CA ILE A 48 -6.25 16.90 3.91
C ILE A 48 -5.79 16.95 5.36
N ASP A 49 -4.48 17.07 5.56
CA ASP A 49 -3.92 17.37 6.87
C ASP A 49 -3.96 18.88 7.11
N GLN A 50 -4.88 19.30 7.96
CA GLN A 50 -5.13 20.70 8.27
C GLN A 50 -3.95 21.38 8.98
N SER A 51 -3.03 20.62 9.58
CA SER A 51 -1.81 21.16 10.16
C SER A 51 -0.83 21.67 9.10
N LEU A 52 -0.80 21.05 7.91
CA LEU A 52 0.05 21.48 6.79
C LEU A 52 -0.44 22.78 6.15
N ILE A 53 -1.76 23.03 6.15
CA ILE A 53 -2.36 24.27 5.64
C ILE A 53 -1.90 25.49 6.45
N LEU A 54 -1.63 25.29 7.74
CA LEU A 54 -1.18 26.36 8.64
C LEU A 54 0.32 26.66 8.48
N GLU A 55 1.10 25.75 7.88
CA GLU A 55 2.56 25.84 7.93
C GLU A 55 3.25 26.47 6.71
N LYS A 56 2.70 26.48 5.48
CA LYS A 56 3.47 27.02 4.32
C LYS A 56 2.67 27.45 3.10
N ASN A 57 2.50 28.77 2.96
CA ASN A 57 2.36 29.45 1.67
C ASN A 57 3.75 29.52 0.98
N ASN A 58 4.06 28.60 0.05
CA ASN A 58 4.91 28.77 -1.15
C ASN A 58 5.49 27.44 -1.66
N ILE A 59 5.83 27.40 -2.96
CA ILE A 59 6.60 26.40 -3.75
C ILE A 59 5.77 25.58 -4.75
N ASP A 60 5.73 26.03 -6.00
CA ASP A 60 5.09 25.33 -7.13
C ASP A 60 6.02 24.27 -7.74
N CYS A 61 5.46 23.14 -8.22
CA CYS A 61 6.20 22.12 -8.98
C CYS A 61 5.33 21.59 -10.13
N SER A 62 5.88 21.66 -11.36
CA SER A 62 5.25 21.29 -12.63
C SER A 62 5.27 19.78 -12.89
N ASN A 63 4.14 19.28 -13.41
CA ASN A 63 3.84 17.90 -13.79
C ASN A 63 4.53 17.44 -15.09
N ASN A 64 4.99 16.19 -15.11
CA ASN A 64 5.01 15.36 -16.32
C ASN A 64 4.22 14.08 -16.03
N GLN A 65 3.09 13.92 -16.71
CA GLN A 65 2.16 12.79 -16.52
C GLN A 65 2.55 11.66 -17.48
N LEU A 66 3.12 10.57 -16.96
CA LEU A 66 3.23 9.30 -17.68
C LEU A 66 2.10 8.38 -17.22
N SER A 67 1.28 7.88 -18.15
CA SER A 67 0.23 6.90 -17.86
C SER A 67 0.68 5.49 -18.21
N VAL A 68 0.85 4.65 -17.19
CA VAL A 68 1.21 3.24 -17.33
C VAL A 68 0.03 2.45 -17.94
N PRO A 69 0.27 1.52 -18.89
CA PRO A 69 -0.79 0.70 -19.47
C PRO A 69 -1.51 -0.20 -18.45
N ILE A 70 -2.82 -0.38 -18.65
CA ILE A 70 -3.69 -1.15 -17.75
C ILE A 70 -4.32 -2.32 -18.52
N ILE A 71 -4.28 -3.50 -17.92
CA ILE A 71 -4.90 -4.73 -18.44
C ILE A 71 -6.08 -5.13 -17.54
N ASN A 72 -7.25 -5.28 -18.14
CA ASN A 72 -8.48 -5.61 -17.44
C ASN A 72 -8.79 -7.11 -17.54
N LEU A 73 -8.90 -7.79 -16.39
CA LEU A 73 -9.17 -9.23 -16.32
C LEU A 73 -10.64 -9.56 -16.02
N GLN A 74 -11.54 -8.58 -16.00
CA GLN A 74 -12.94 -8.80 -15.68
C GLN A 74 -13.55 -9.85 -16.63
N GLY A 75 -14.04 -10.97 -16.09
CA GLY A 75 -14.74 -12.00 -16.87
C GLY A 75 -13.83 -12.97 -17.65
N ILE A 76 -12.51 -12.85 -17.52
CA ILE A 76 -11.53 -13.65 -18.29
C ILE A 76 -11.65 -15.17 -18.07
N SER A 77 -12.16 -15.59 -16.91
CA SER A 77 -12.33 -17.01 -16.57
C SER A 77 -13.54 -17.65 -17.28
N GLY A 78 -14.46 -16.85 -17.81
CA GLY A 78 -15.70 -17.32 -18.44
C GLY A 78 -15.79 -17.10 -19.95
N ASP A 79 -14.84 -16.38 -20.55
CA ASP A 79 -14.89 -15.99 -21.97
C ASP A 79 -13.55 -16.24 -22.67
N LEU A 80 -13.52 -17.21 -23.58
CA LEU A 80 -12.33 -17.60 -24.33
C LEU A 80 -11.89 -16.56 -25.36
N ALA A 81 -12.82 -15.81 -25.94
CA ALA A 81 -12.49 -14.75 -26.90
C ALA A 81 -11.87 -13.56 -26.18
N LEU A 82 -12.45 -13.16 -25.04
CA LEU A 82 -11.87 -12.14 -24.17
C LEU A 82 -10.49 -12.55 -23.64
N ARG A 83 -10.31 -13.82 -23.29
CA ARG A 83 -9.00 -14.34 -22.86
C ARG A 83 -7.93 -14.19 -23.95
N ALA A 84 -8.26 -14.50 -25.20
CA ALA A 84 -7.34 -14.32 -26.32
C ALA A 84 -6.98 -12.84 -26.55
N GLU A 85 -7.95 -11.95 -26.43
CA GLU A 85 -7.73 -10.51 -26.53
C GLU A 85 -6.80 -9.98 -25.42
N VAL A 86 -7.04 -10.38 -24.17
CA VAL A 86 -6.18 -10.01 -23.04
C VAL A 86 -4.76 -10.54 -23.22
N ILE A 87 -4.58 -11.75 -23.77
CA ILE A 87 -3.25 -12.30 -24.07
C ILE A 87 -2.50 -11.41 -25.07
N ASN A 88 -3.16 -10.96 -26.15
CA ASN A 88 -2.55 -10.06 -27.12
C ASN A 88 -2.17 -8.71 -26.48
N GLN A 89 -3.03 -8.17 -25.60
CA GLN A 89 -2.71 -6.95 -24.87
C GLN A 89 -1.49 -7.13 -23.95
N VAL A 90 -1.41 -8.24 -23.21
CA VAL A 90 -0.24 -8.56 -22.38
C VAL A 90 1.02 -8.63 -23.24
N GLN A 91 0.97 -9.31 -24.37
CA GLN A 91 2.13 -9.43 -25.27
C GLN A 91 2.62 -8.08 -25.78
N ASN A 92 1.71 -7.23 -26.26
CA ASN A 92 2.05 -5.90 -26.79
C ASN A 92 2.63 -5.01 -25.69
N VAL A 93 1.99 -4.99 -24.52
CA VAL A 93 2.41 -4.13 -23.42
C VAL A 93 3.73 -4.60 -22.81
N CYS A 94 3.98 -5.91 -22.74
CA CYS A 94 5.29 -6.46 -22.37
C CYS A 94 6.39 -5.99 -23.34
N ALA A 95 6.12 -6.01 -24.65
CA ALA A 95 7.08 -5.62 -25.67
C ALA A 95 7.40 -4.12 -25.63
N ASP A 96 6.39 -3.28 -25.42
CA ASP A 96 6.52 -1.82 -25.52
C ASP A 96 6.91 -1.16 -24.20
N TRP A 97 6.45 -1.68 -23.06
CA TRP A 97 6.58 -1.03 -21.74
C TRP A 97 7.39 -1.82 -20.72
N GLY A 98 7.48 -3.15 -20.85
CA GLY A 98 8.15 -4.01 -19.87
C GLY A 98 7.44 -4.13 -18.51
N PHE A 99 6.44 -3.29 -18.23
CA PHE A 99 5.58 -3.36 -17.04
C PHE A 99 4.19 -2.79 -17.34
N PHE A 100 3.19 -3.27 -16.59
CA PHE A 100 1.80 -2.84 -16.72
C PHE A 100 1.01 -3.11 -15.45
N GLN A 101 -0.17 -2.51 -15.37
CA GLN A 101 -1.09 -2.66 -14.26
C GLN A 101 -2.19 -3.66 -14.61
N VAL A 102 -2.74 -4.35 -13.60
CA VAL A 102 -3.82 -5.31 -13.77
C VAL A 102 -5.01 -4.92 -12.90
N VAL A 103 -6.22 -4.87 -13.48
CA VAL A 103 -7.47 -4.53 -12.77
C VAL A 103 -8.54 -5.61 -12.93
N HIS A 104 -9.49 -5.67 -11.99
CA HIS A 104 -10.59 -6.65 -11.94
C HIS A 104 -10.14 -8.12 -12.03
N HIS A 105 -8.99 -8.44 -11.40
CA HIS A 105 -8.41 -9.78 -11.33
C HIS A 105 -9.16 -10.75 -10.38
N GLY A 106 -10.25 -10.31 -9.74
CA GLY A 106 -11.10 -11.19 -8.92
C GLY A 106 -10.54 -11.55 -7.54
N ILE A 107 -9.44 -10.91 -7.12
CA ILE A 107 -8.86 -11.07 -5.78
C ILE A 107 -9.47 -9.97 -4.90
N PRO A 108 -10.23 -10.28 -3.83
CA PRO A 108 -10.66 -9.28 -2.86
C PRO A 108 -9.44 -8.86 -2.02
N ILE A 109 -8.75 -7.81 -2.48
CA ILE A 109 -7.49 -7.39 -1.84
C ILE A 109 -7.80 -6.59 -0.57
N TYR A 110 -8.76 -5.65 -0.62
CA TYR A 110 -9.07 -4.76 0.51
C TYR A 110 -9.70 -5.48 1.71
N THR A 111 -9.05 -5.45 2.87
CA THR A 111 -9.56 -6.04 4.11
C THR A 111 -9.17 -5.20 5.33
N ARG A 112 -10.11 -5.04 6.27
CA ARG A 112 -9.86 -4.48 7.61
C ARG A 112 -9.83 -5.55 8.70
N ASP A 113 -10.00 -6.81 8.31
CA ASP A 113 -9.93 -7.94 9.24
C ASP A 113 -8.49 -8.16 9.70
N ALA A 114 -8.22 -7.77 10.95
CA ALA A 114 -6.91 -7.88 11.58
C ALA A 114 -6.51 -9.33 11.91
N THR A 115 -7.40 -10.31 11.71
CA THR A 115 -7.07 -11.73 11.87
C THR A 115 -6.40 -12.32 10.63
N ARG A 116 -6.45 -11.61 9.48
CA ARG A 116 -5.77 -12.02 8.25
C ARG A 116 -4.28 -11.73 8.33
N LYS A 117 -3.48 -12.63 7.77
CA LYS A 117 -2.02 -12.51 7.72
C LYS A 117 -1.53 -11.69 6.53
N VAL A 118 -2.32 -11.68 5.46
CA VAL A 118 -2.14 -10.77 4.32
C VAL A 118 -3.23 -9.71 4.37
N LEU A 119 -2.78 -8.46 4.45
CA LEU A 119 -3.61 -7.28 4.61
C LEU A 119 -3.35 -6.34 3.44
N TYR A 120 -4.40 -5.83 2.80
CA TYR A 120 -4.26 -4.69 1.92
C TYR A 120 -5.19 -3.58 2.39
N LEU A 121 -4.59 -2.45 2.70
CA LEU A 121 -5.26 -1.32 3.33
C LEU A 121 -4.58 -0.02 2.93
N SER A 122 -5.37 1.02 2.75
CA SER A 122 -4.81 2.38 2.60
C SER A 122 -4.56 3.03 3.95
N ASN A 123 -5.41 2.76 4.95
CA ASN A 123 -5.38 3.45 6.25
C ASN A 123 -5.85 2.54 7.41
N TYR A 124 -4.96 2.29 8.37
CA TYR A 124 -5.24 1.44 9.55
C TYR A 124 -6.24 2.10 10.50
N ASP A 125 -6.09 3.40 10.75
CA ASP A 125 -6.80 4.19 11.75
C ASP A 125 -7.79 5.19 11.11
N LEU A 126 -8.28 4.90 9.91
CA LEU A 126 -9.09 5.80 9.07
C LEU A 126 -10.21 6.55 9.84
N TYR A 127 -10.94 5.84 10.69
CA TYR A 127 -12.07 6.38 11.46
C TYR A 127 -11.66 7.20 12.70
N LYS A 128 -10.42 7.06 13.15
CA LYS A 128 -9.89 7.72 14.36
C LYS A 128 -9.00 8.91 14.02
N SER A 129 -8.21 8.79 12.95
CA SER A 129 -7.24 9.80 12.57
C SER A 129 -7.91 11.05 12.02
N LYS A 130 -7.24 12.19 12.19
CA LYS A 130 -7.73 13.50 11.71
C LYS A 130 -7.65 13.62 10.18
N ALA A 131 -6.66 12.99 9.58
CA ALA A 131 -6.46 12.89 8.15
C ALA A 131 -6.00 11.47 7.79
N ALA A 132 -6.47 10.99 6.65
CA ALA A 132 -6.04 9.74 6.03
C ALA A 132 -4.69 9.95 5.34
N ASN A 133 -3.83 8.95 5.42
CA ASN A 133 -2.58 8.85 4.68
C ASN A 133 -2.85 8.64 3.18
N TRP A 134 -2.05 9.30 2.35
CA TRP A 134 -2.06 9.16 0.89
C TRP A 134 -1.11 8.02 0.47
N ARG A 135 -1.50 6.79 0.81
CA ARG A 135 -0.75 5.57 0.47
C ARG A 135 -1.66 4.36 0.41
N ASP A 136 -1.16 3.33 -0.25
CA ASP A 136 -1.68 1.98 -0.19
C ASP A 136 -0.64 1.06 0.44
N SER A 137 -1.08 0.08 1.23
CA SER A 137 -0.18 -0.78 2.00
C SER A 137 -0.58 -2.23 1.86
N LEU A 138 0.39 -3.07 1.50
CA LEU A 138 0.33 -4.52 1.62
C LEU A 138 1.11 -4.93 2.87
N GLY A 139 0.43 -5.52 3.86
CA GLY A 139 1.03 -6.07 5.06
C GLY A 139 1.03 -7.60 5.04
N CYS A 140 2.12 -8.23 5.48
CA CYS A 140 2.28 -9.68 5.52
C CYS A 140 2.97 -10.11 6.82
N ILE A 141 2.31 -10.96 7.62
CA ILE A 141 2.92 -11.58 8.80
C ILE A 141 3.73 -12.80 8.35
N MET A 142 5.04 -12.78 8.59
CA MET A 142 6.00 -13.77 8.06
C MET A 142 6.65 -14.66 9.13
N SER A 143 6.44 -14.41 10.43
CA SER A 143 6.97 -15.22 11.56
C SER A 143 6.34 -14.84 12.93
N PRO A 144 6.26 -15.73 13.95
CA PRO A 144 6.11 -17.19 13.91
C PRO A 144 4.66 -17.57 14.31
N ASN A 145 4.32 -18.86 14.32
CA ASN A 145 3.01 -19.41 14.70
C ASN A 145 1.88 -19.29 13.67
N ASP A 146 2.22 -19.44 12.38
CA ASP A 146 1.32 -19.50 11.20
C ASP A 146 1.56 -18.29 10.28
N PRO A 147 2.70 -18.27 9.55
CA PRO A 147 3.01 -17.20 8.61
C PRO A 147 1.99 -17.17 7.45
N ALA A 148 1.98 -16.07 6.69
CA ALA A 148 1.14 -15.93 5.52
C ALA A 148 1.44 -17.08 4.53
N HIS A 149 0.40 -17.79 4.10
CA HIS A 149 0.57 -18.83 3.10
C HIS A 149 0.86 -18.18 1.72
N PRO A 150 1.78 -18.70 0.89
CA PRO A 150 2.10 -18.11 -0.41
C PRO A 150 0.88 -17.90 -1.32
N ALA A 151 -0.13 -18.77 -1.21
CA ALA A 151 -1.39 -18.66 -1.95
C ALA A 151 -2.30 -17.51 -1.48
N GLU A 152 -2.06 -16.94 -0.30
CA GLU A 152 -2.75 -15.75 0.20
C GLU A 152 -2.11 -14.44 -0.30
N LEU A 153 -0.86 -14.51 -0.79
CA LEU A 153 -0.15 -13.37 -1.36
C LEU A 153 -0.56 -13.14 -2.83
N PRO A 154 -0.43 -11.90 -3.35
CA PRO A 154 -0.56 -11.66 -4.78
C PRO A 154 0.46 -12.51 -5.56
N GLN A 155 -0.01 -13.28 -6.54
CA GLN A 155 0.83 -14.24 -7.27
C GLN A 155 2.06 -13.58 -7.90
N VAL A 156 1.95 -12.32 -8.32
CA VAL A 156 3.04 -11.54 -8.92
C VAL A 156 4.23 -11.31 -7.98
N CYS A 157 4.01 -11.30 -6.66
CA CYS A 157 5.05 -11.01 -5.68
C CYS A 157 5.24 -12.11 -4.64
N SER A 158 4.48 -13.22 -4.71
CA SER A 158 4.48 -14.27 -3.69
C SER A 158 5.88 -14.83 -3.43
N ASP A 159 6.57 -15.33 -4.46
CA ASP A 159 7.91 -15.91 -4.33
C ASP A 159 8.93 -14.88 -3.82
N ILE A 160 8.84 -13.64 -4.33
CA ILE A 160 9.73 -12.53 -3.96
C ILE A 160 9.57 -12.20 -2.48
N VAL A 161 8.34 -12.06 -1.99
CA VAL A 161 8.03 -11.74 -0.58
C VAL A 161 8.51 -12.87 0.34
N MET A 162 8.29 -14.13 -0.05
CA MET A 162 8.72 -15.29 0.72
C MET A 162 10.24 -15.41 0.83
N ASP A 163 10.97 -15.10 -0.25
CA ASP A 163 12.43 -15.17 -0.22
C ASP A 163 13.05 -13.95 0.46
N TYR A 164 12.49 -12.76 0.23
CA TYR A 164 12.91 -11.55 0.93
C TYR A 164 12.69 -11.65 2.43
N SER A 165 11.55 -12.20 2.89
CA SER A 165 11.28 -12.35 4.32
C SER A 165 12.31 -13.23 5.04
N LYS A 166 12.78 -14.31 4.40
CA LYS A 166 13.83 -15.17 4.95
C LYS A 166 15.12 -14.37 5.16
N GLN A 167 15.53 -13.60 4.15
CA GLN A 167 16.75 -12.79 4.22
C GLN A 167 16.63 -11.70 5.29
N VAL A 168 15.49 -11.01 5.37
CA VAL A 168 15.23 -9.97 6.39
C VAL A 168 15.21 -10.59 7.79
N LEU A 169 14.66 -11.80 7.95
CA LEU A 169 14.65 -12.48 9.24
C LEU A 169 16.09 -12.82 9.70
N THR A 170 16.92 -13.37 8.81
CA THR A 170 18.34 -13.62 9.09
C THR A 170 19.09 -12.34 9.45
N LEU A 171 18.82 -11.24 8.74
CA LEU A 171 19.37 -9.94 9.06
C LEU A 171 18.90 -9.45 10.44
N GLY A 172 17.62 -9.61 10.76
CA GLY A 172 17.03 -9.27 12.05
C GLY A 172 17.74 -9.96 13.21
N PHE A 173 17.89 -11.29 13.15
CA PHE A 173 18.63 -12.07 14.16
C PHE A 173 20.06 -11.55 14.35
N THR A 174 20.76 -11.26 13.24
CA THR A 174 22.13 -10.72 13.28
C THR A 174 22.17 -9.35 13.96
N LEU A 175 21.22 -8.46 13.64
CA LEU A 175 21.14 -7.13 14.24
C LEU A 175 20.85 -7.20 15.75
N PHE A 176 20.00 -8.12 16.19
CA PHE A 176 19.73 -8.35 17.61
C PHE A 176 20.94 -8.91 18.37
N GLU A 177 21.77 -9.75 17.73
CA GLU A 177 23.04 -10.19 18.34
C GLU A 177 23.98 -9.00 18.56
N LEU A 178 24.15 -8.17 17.53
CA LEU A 178 25.01 -6.99 17.59
C LEU A 178 24.51 -5.98 18.65
N LEU A 179 23.20 -5.74 18.71
CA LEU A 179 22.60 -4.87 19.72
C LEU A 179 22.78 -5.40 21.14
N SER A 180 22.63 -6.71 21.33
CA SER A 180 22.87 -7.34 22.64
C SER A 180 24.31 -7.09 23.10
N GLN A 181 25.29 -7.31 22.22
CA GLN A 181 26.70 -7.06 22.52
C GLN A 181 27.00 -5.58 22.78
N ALA A 182 26.40 -4.66 22.01
CA ALA A 182 26.56 -3.21 22.19
C ALA A 182 26.02 -2.74 23.55
N LEU A 183 25.03 -3.44 24.10
CA LEU A 183 24.46 -3.19 25.44
C LEU A 183 25.25 -3.89 26.56
N GLY A 184 26.34 -4.58 26.25
CA GLY A 184 27.13 -5.36 27.23
C GLY A 184 26.47 -6.67 27.68
N LEU A 185 25.48 -7.15 26.92
CA LEU A 185 24.78 -8.40 27.17
C LEU A 185 25.43 -9.57 26.41
N ASN A 186 25.00 -10.79 26.72
CA ASN A 186 25.30 -11.95 25.88
C ASN A 186 24.70 -11.75 24.48
N ALA A 187 25.43 -12.10 23.42
CA ALA A 187 24.98 -11.98 22.03
C ALA A 187 23.59 -12.60 21.78
N SER A 188 23.26 -13.72 22.40
CA SER A 188 21.96 -14.37 22.19
C SER A 188 20.81 -13.70 22.94
N CYS A 189 21.08 -12.77 23.87
CA CYS A 189 20.09 -12.31 24.86
C CYS A 189 18.78 -11.80 24.25
N LEU A 190 18.83 -10.90 23.25
CA LEU A 190 17.61 -10.37 22.62
C LEU A 190 16.90 -11.42 21.74
N ASN A 191 17.65 -12.35 21.14
CA ASN A 191 17.08 -13.45 20.38
C ASN A 191 16.38 -14.46 21.28
N ASP A 192 16.98 -14.79 22.43
CA ASP A 192 16.40 -15.69 23.43
C ASP A 192 15.13 -15.12 24.06
N LEU A 193 14.99 -13.79 24.07
CA LEU A 193 13.78 -13.08 24.49
C LEU A 193 12.69 -13.01 23.39
N GLY A 194 12.95 -13.56 22.21
CA GLY A 194 12.02 -13.57 21.09
C GLY A 194 11.87 -12.22 20.38
N CYS A 195 12.83 -11.29 20.51
CA CYS A 195 12.74 -9.97 19.89
C CYS A 195 12.67 -10.00 18.36
N ALA A 196 13.19 -11.07 17.74
CA ALA A 196 13.16 -11.32 16.30
C ALA A 196 11.98 -12.19 15.85
N ASP A 197 11.14 -12.66 16.78
CA ASP A 197 10.16 -13.70 16.48
C ASP A 197 9.09 -13.18 15.52
N LEU A 198 8.53 -11.99 15.79
CA LEU A 198 7.50 -11.40 14.92
C LEU A 198 8.13 -10.62 13.76
N LEU A 199 7.94 -11.10 12.53
CA LEU A 199 8.27 -10.36 11.31
C LEU A 199 6.99 -9.92 10.61
N LEU A 200 6.74 -8.61 10.61
CA LEU A 200 5.73 -7.96 9.79
C LEU A 200 6.43 -7.25 8.62
N LEU A 201 6.17 -7.70 7.39
CA LEU A 201 6.58 -6.98 6.19
C LEU A 201 5.47 -6.02 5.77
N MET A 202 5.85 -4.79 5.44
CA MET A 202 4.96 -3.77 4.92
C MET A 202 5.51 -3.23 3.60
N GLY A 203 4.75 -3.38 2.52
CA GLY A 203 5.00 -2.74 1.23
C GLY A 203 4.09 -1.53 1.08
N HIS A 204 4.67 -0.33 1.08
CA HIS A 204 3.94 0.91 0.89
C HIS A 204 4.08 1.41 -0.55
N TYR A 205 2.96 1.75 -1.16
CA TYR A 205 2.90 2.44 -2.44
C TYR A 205 2.32 3.85 -2.23
N TYR A 206 3.02 4.86 -2.73
CA TYR A 206 2.65 6.27 -2.61
C TYR A 206 2.30 6.83 -4.00
N PRO A 207 1.02 6.81 -4.42
CA PRO A 207 0.62 7.31 -5.72
C PRO A 207 0.90 8.82 -5.86
N PRO A 208 1.23 9.33 -7.06
CA PRO A 208 1.33 10.77 -7.31
C PRO A 208 0.06 11.51 -6.86
N CYS A 209 0.23 12.61 -6.14
CA CYS A 209 -0.88 13.41 -5.64
C CYS A 209 -1.03 14.71 -6.47
N PRO A 210 -2.24 15.09 -6.90
CA PRO A 210 -2.47 16.36 -7.59
C PRO A 210 -2.33 17.58 -6.65
N GLN A 211 -2.39 17.37 -5.33
CA GLN A 211 -2.28 18.42 -4.31
C GLN A 211 -1.31 17.97 -3.19
N PRO A 212 -0.03 17.71 -3.50
CA PRO A 212 0.90 17.02 -2.60
C PRO A 212 1.18 17.77 -1.30
N LYS A 213 0.93 19.08 -1.27
CA LYS A 213 1.12 19.93 -0.07
C LYS A 213 0.03 19.80 0.98
N LEU A 214 -1.10 19.19 0.63
CA LEU A 214 -2.25 19.07 1.52
C LEU A 214 -2.30 17.71 2.21
N ILE A 215 -1.42 16.78 1.83
CA ILE A 215 -1.46 15.38 2.26
C ILE A 215 -0.20 15.01 3.03
N MET A 216 -0.29 13.90 3.75
CA MET A 216 0.88 13.16 4.23
C MET A 216 0.85 11.76 3.61
N GLY A 217 1.98 11.31 3.08
CA GLY A 217 2.15 9.91 2.65
C GLY A 217 2.03 8.98 3.86
N THR A 218 2.74 9.29 4.94
CA THR A 218 2.59 8.66 6.25
C THR A 218 2.56 9.76 7.31
N THR A 219 1.56 9.76 8.19
CA THR A 219 1.48 10.70 9.32
C THR A 219 2.58 10.43 10.34
N ASN A 220 3.07 11.45 11.03
CA ASN A 220 4.09 11.30 12.08
C ASN A 220 3.63 10.32 13.16
N TYR A 221 4.45 9.32 13.42
CA TYR A 221 4.19 8.30 14.43
C TYR A 221 5.50 7.73 14.97
N LYS A 222 5.40 6.95 16.03
CA LYS A 222 6.51 6.14 16.55
C LYS A 222 6.12 4.68 16.36
N ASP A 223 7.00 3.90 15.76
CA ASP A 223 6.76 2.46 15.70
C ASP A 223 6.75 1.88 17.12
N SER A 224 5.92 0.85 17.33
CA SER A 224 5.85 0.10 18.60
C SER A 224 6.72 -1.16 18.62
N ASN A 225 7.39 -1.48 17.50
CA ASN A 225 8.33 -2.58 17.40
C ASN A 225 9.71 -2.17 17.94
N ILE A 226 10.62 -3.15 18.05
CA ILE A 226 11.97 -2.92 18.56
C ILE A 226 12.87 -2.34 17.48
N ILE A 227 12.78 -2.86 16.25
CA ILE A 227 13.57 -2.43 15.09
C ILE A 227 12.70 -2.46 13.84
N THR A 228 12.77 -1.38 13.06
CA THR A 228 12.25 -1.30 11.69
C THR A 228 13.42 -1.30 10.70
N ILE A 229 13.41 -2.21 9.74
CA ILE A 229 14.36 -2.23 8.62
C ILE A 229 13.64 -1.66 7.41
N LEU A 230 14.07 -0.48 6.93
CA LEU A 230 13.44 0.21 5.82
C LEU A 230 14.29 0.08 4.55
N LEU A 231 13.67 -0.41 3.48
CA LEU A 231 14.20 -0.35 2.12
C LEU A 231 13.41 0.70 1.33
N GLN A 232 14.08 1.75 0.85
CA GLN A 232 13.48 2.81 0.05
C GLN A 232 13.84 2.66 -1.43
N ASP A 233 12.99 3.21 -2.28
CA ASP A 233 13.31 3.40 -3.68
C ASP A 233 14.29 4.59 -3.86
N GLN A 234 14.62 4.91 -5.12
CA GLN A 234 15.50 6.02 -5.45
C GLN A 234 14.89 7.42 -5.19
N ILE A 235 13.58 7.52 -4.92
CA ILE A 235 12.90 8.80 -4.67
C ILE A 235 12.99 9.14 -3.18
N GLY A 236 12.80 8.16 -2.31
CA GLY A 236 12.84 8.33 -0.86
C GLY A 236 11.61 9.08 -0.31
N GLY A 237 11.83 9.91 0.72
CA GLY A 237 10.75 10.67 1.39
C GLY A 237 10.62 10.42 2.89
N LEU A 238 11.57 9.69 3.49
CA LEU A 238 11.83 9.69 4.93
C LEU A 238 12.88 10.74 5.27
#